data_AF-A0A2V8I1V4-F1
#
_entry.id   AF-A0A2V8I1V4-F1
#
_cell.length_a   1.000
_cell.length_b   1.000
_cell.length_c   1.000
_cell.angle_alpha   90.00
_cell.angle_beta   90.00
_cell.angle_gamma   90.00
#
_symmetry.space_group_name_H-M   'P 1'
#
loop_
_entity.id
_entity.type
_entity.pdbx_description
1 polymer ?
#
loop_
_entity_poly.entity_id
_entity_poly.type
_entity_poly.pdbx_seq_one_letter_code
_entity_poly.pdbx_strand_id
1 'polypeptide(L)'
;MIITLTTDFGHADPFVGIMKGVILGIAPNAQLVDITHDIRAYDVLEPAFIIDSAYRYFPDGTVHVVVVDPGVGSARRPLAARAKGHIFVAPDNGVLSCVLQSDPTASAPSVHWINNRSLFLNSISQTFHGRDIFAPIAAHLARGTPIESVGPRIVDFVKKALPTPRPQGDRLVGTVLRVDKFGNIVTNLRRNHLSRGFSIRLRGLSITRLCS
;
A
#
# COMPACT_ATOMS: atom_id res chain seq x y z
N MET A 1 11.12 -16.36 -1.18
CA MET A 1 9.91 -15.55 -1.42
C MET A 1 10.19 -14.13 -0.97
N ILE A 2 9.70 -13.12 -1.69
CA ILE A 2 9.99 -11.72 -1.40
C ILE A 2 8.88 -11.16 -0.50
N ILE A 3 9.26 -10.41 0.53
CA ILE A 3 8.36 -9.59 1.33
C ILE A 3 8.81 -8.14 1.19
N THR A 4 7.92 -7.26 0.75
CA THR A 4 8.24 -5.83 0.68
C THR A 4 7.62 -5.07 1.86
N LEU A 5 8.28 -4.00 2.31
CA LEU A 5 7.78 -3.13 3.37
C LEU A 5 7.56 -1.70 2.87
N THR A 6 6.38 -1.16 3.13
CA THR A 6 6.01 0.25 2.92
C THR A 6 5.39 0.80 4.19
N THR A 7 5.99 1.80 4.84
CA THR A 7 5.48 2.36 6.12
C THR A 7 5.67 3.87 6.24
N ASP A 8 5.06 4.50 7.25
CA ASP A 8 5.31 5.89 7.66
C ASP A 8 6.21 6.01 8.92
N PHE A 9 6.92 4.94 9.29
CA PHE A 9 7.76 4.89 10.50
C PHE A 9 9.10 5.63 10.39
N GLY A 10 9.51 6.01 9.18
CA GLY A 10 10.86 6.51 8.92
C GLY A 10 11.95 5.49 9.22
N HIS A 11 13.19 5.99 9.29
CA HIS A 11 14.39 5.18 9.48
C HIS A 11 15.16 5.52 10.77
N ALA A 12 14.72 6.54 11.51
CA ALA A 12 15.39 6.99 12.74
C ALA A 12 15.09 6.08 13.93
N ASP A 13 13.90 5.46 13.94
CA ASP A 13 13.39 4.64 15.04
C ASP A 13 13.48 3.13 14.71
N PRO A 14 13.47 2.25 15.73
CA PRO A 14 13.73 0.82 15.53
C PRO A 14 12.58 0.05 14.89
N PHE A 15 11.43 0.68 14.63
CA PHE A 15 10.19 0.01 14.26
C PHE A 15 10.32 -0.90 13.04
N VAL A 16 10.96 -0.42 11.98
CA VAL A 16 11.20 -1.20 10.75
C VAL A 16 12.11 -2.39 11.05
N GLY A 17 13.22 -2.18 11.77
CA GLY A 17 14.15 -3.23 12.16
C GLY A 17 13.47 -4.33 12.98
N ILE A 18 12.59 -3.95 13.92
CA ILE A 18 11.80 -4.88 14.72
C ILE A 18 10.87 -5.71 13.83
N MET A 19 10.14 -5.10 12.90
CA MET A 19 9.27 -5.83 11.97
C MET A 19 10.06 -6.85 11.15
N LYS A 20 11.22 -6.44 10.62
CA LYS A 20 12.13 -7.34 9.88
C LYS A 20 12.59 -8.51 10.74
N GLY A 21 12.97 -8.26 11.99
CA GLY A 21 13.36 -9.29 12.94
C GLY A 21 12.25 -10.31 13.20
N VAL A 22 11.00 -9.85 13.39
CA VAL A 22 9.84 -10.74 13.54
C VAL A 22 9.63 -11.58 12.28
N ILE A 23 9.70 -10.95 11.09
CA ILE A 23 9.52 -11.64 9.83
C ILE A 23 10.58 -12.74 9.65
N LEU A 24 11.85 -12.41 9.85
CA LEU A 24 12.96 -13.37 9.68
C LEU A 24 12.94 -14.48 10.75
N GLY A 25 12.43 -14.20 11.95
CA GLY A 25 12.22 -15.23 12.97
C GLY A 25 11.21 -16.29 12.56
N ILE A 26 10.19 -15.92 11.78
CA ILE A 26 9.14 -16.85 11.31
C ILE A 26 9.48 -17.44 9.94
N ALA A 27 10.10 -16.65 9.06
CA ALA A 27 10.44 -16.97 7.67
C ALA A 27 11.92 -16.61 7.39
N PRO A 28 12.89 -17.42 7.85
CA PRO A 28 14.32 -17.08 7.79
C PRO A 28 14.88 -16.96 6.36
N ASN A 29 14.22 -17.59 5.38
CA ASN A 29 14.62 -17.56 3.97
C ASN A 29 13.89 -16.46 3.16
N ALA A 30 13.16 -15.56 3.82
CA ALA A 30 12.48 -14.46 3.15
C ALA A 30 13.48 -13.39 2.71
N GLN A 31 13.31 -12.89 1.48
CA GLN A 31 14.05 -11.72 0.99
C GLN A 31 13.24 -10.47 1.32
N LEU A 32 13.80 -9.60 2.15
CA LEU A 32 13.13 -8.36 2.56
C LEU A 32 13.57 -7.20 1.67
N VAL A 33 12.59 -6.48 1.13
CA VAL A 33 12.84 -5.31 0.28
C VAL A 33 12.03 -4.12 0.79
N ASP A 34 12.70 -3.05 1.18
CA ASP A 34 11.99 -1.82 1.55
C ASP A 34 11.58 -1.08 0.28
N ILE A 35 10.30 -0.78 0.13
CA ILE A 35 9.84 0.14 -0.92
C ILE A 35 10.13 1.56 -0.47
N THR A 36 9.68 1.92 0.73
CA THR A 36 10.01 3.16 1.43
C THR A 36 9.42 3.14 2.84
N HIS A 37 10.09 3.83 3.77
CA HIS A 37 9.56 4.10 5.11
C HIS A 37 9.30 5.60 5.35
N ASP A 38 9.51 6.43 4.32
CA ASP A 38 9.43 7.88 4.39
C ASP A 38 8.09 8.40 3.84
N ILE A 39 7.02 7.62 4.04
CA ILE A 39 5.66 8.10 3.78
C ILE A 39 5.32 9.20 4.77
N ARG A 40 4.60 10.23 4.33
CA ARG A 40 4.12 11.26 5.24
C ARG A 40 3.25 10.61 6.33
N ALA A 41 3.57 10.90 7.59
CA ALA A 41 2.85 10.37 8.73
C ALA A 41 1.33 10.53 8.57
N TYR A 42 0.61 9.42 8.75
CA TYR A 42 -0.86 9.33 8.69
C TYR A 42 -1.50 9.55 7.30
N ASP A 43 -0.72 9.76 6.24
CA ASP A 43 -1.25 9.89 4.88
C ASP A 43 -1.57 8.51 4.30
N VAL A 44 -2.86 8.14 4.27
CA VAL A 44 -3.30 6.83 3.76
C VAL A 44 -3.32 6.78 2.22
N LEU A 45 -3.36 7.92 1.53
CA LEU A 45 -3.46 7.95 0.06
C LEU A 45 -2.10 7.83 -0.61
N GLU A 46 -1.08 8.51 -0.10
CA GLU A 46 0.30 8.41 -0.61
C GLU A 46 0.81 6.96 -0.77
N PRO A 47 0.78 6.09 0.27
CA PRO A 47 1.24 4.71 0.17
C PRO A 47 0.40 3.87 -0.79
N ALA A 48 -0.89 4.19 -0.97
CA ALA A 48 -1.77 3.53 -1.93
C ALA A 48 -1.28 3.76 -3.38
N PHE A 49 -0.81 4.97 -3.71
CA PHE A 49 -0.21 5.27 -5.00
C PHE A 49 1.17 4.63 -5.16
N ILE A 50 2.00 4.71 -4.12
CA ILE A 50 3.35 4.15 -4.17
C ILE A 50 3.29 2.65 -4.41
N ILE A 51 2.45 1.92 -3.66
CA ILE A 51 2.37 0.48 -3.84
C ILE A 51 1.82 0.11 -5.23
N ASP A 52 0.79 0.80 -5.74
CA ASP A 52 0.24 0.55 -7.08
C ASP A 52 1.26 0.76 -8.22
N SER A 53 2.21 1.68 -8.01
CA SER A 53 3.33 1.92 -8.93
C SER A 53 4.46 0.88 -8.80
N ALA A 54 4.65 0.29 -7.62
CA ALA A 54 5.81 -0.54 -7.32
C ALA A 54 5.55 -2.03 -7.52
N TYR A 55 4.38 -2.56 -7.12
CA TYR A 55 4.16 -4.01 -7.01
C TYR A 55 4.42 -4.76 -8.34
N ARG A 56 4.11 -4.13 -9.47
CA ARG A 56 4.20 -4.70 -10.83
C ARG A 56 5.61 -5.09 -11.25
N TYR A 57 6.62 -4.56 -10.56
CA TYR A 57 8.04 -4.87 -10.81
C TYR A 57 8.56 -6.01 -9.95
N PHE A 58 7.72 -6.56 -9.07
CA PHE A 58 8.05 -7.72 -8.27
C PHE A 58 7.47 -9.00 -8.91
N PRO A 59 8.09 -10.17 -8.68
CA PRO A 59 7.54 -11.44 -9.13
C PRO A 59 6.18 -11.75 -8.49
N ASP A 60 5.36 -12.52 -9.21
CA ASP A 60 4.12 -13.10 -8.69
C ASP A 60 4.33 -13.82 -7.35
N GLY A 61 3.33 -13.74 -6.48
CA GLY A 61 3.36 -14.31 -5.14
C GLY A 61 4.14 -13.47 -4.11
N THR A 62 4.75 -12.34 -4.51
CA THR A 62 5.36 -11.40 -3.55
C THR A 62 4.33 -10.90 -2.53
N VAL A 63 4.73 -10.85 -1.26
CA VAL A 63 3.92 -10.34 -0.16
C VAL A 63 4.29 -8.88 0.12
N HIS A 64 3.37 -7.95 -0.05
CA HIS A 64 3.56 -6.54 0.20
C HIS A 64 2.92 -6.14 1.54
N VAL A 65 3.73 -5.73 2.50
CA VAL A 65 3.28 -5.17 3.77
C VAL A 65 3.20 -3.66 3.64
N VAL A 66 2.00 -3.11 3.79
CA VAL A 66 1.76 -1.67 3.69
C VAL A 66 1.12 -1.19 4.98
N VAL A 67 1.92 -0.54 5.84
CA VAL A 67 1.49 -0.12 7.18
C VAL A 67 1.66 1.38 7.33
N VAL A 68 0.57 2.09 7.05
CA VAL A 68 0.33 3.48 7.47
C VAL A 68 -1.00 3.44 8.19
N ASP A 69 -0.95 3.60 9.51
CA ASP A 69 -2.07 3.19 10.38
C ASP A 69 -2.36 4.20 11.49
N PRO A 70 -2.94 5.37 11.16
CA PRO A 70 -3.41 6.31 12.17
C PRO A 70 -4.48 5.74 13.11
N GLY A 71 -5.13 4.64 12.72
CA GLY A 71 -6.16 3.95 13.50
C GLY A 71 -5.64 2.74 14.28
N VAL A 72 -4.32 2.61 14.50
CA VAL A 72 -3.77 1.50 15.29
C VAL A 72 -4.44 1.42 16.68
N GLY A 73 -4.69 0.20 17.16
CA GLY A 73 -5.39 -0.04 18.43
C GLY A 73 -6.90 0.30 18.44
N SER A 74 -7.46 0.82 17.34
CA SER A 74 -8.90 1.03 17.21
C SER A 74 -9.64 -0.22 16.73
N ALA A 75 -10.94 -0.08 16.46
CA ALA A 75 -11.78 -1.13 15.87
C ALA A 75 -11.44 -1.46 14.39
N ARG A 76 -10.50 -0.75 13.75
CA ARG A 76 -10.13 -1.00 12.35
C ARG A 76 -9.56 -2.42 12.16
N ARG A 77 -10.06 -3.14 11.16
CA ARG A 77 -9.64 -4.53 10.88
C ARG A 77 -8.23 -4.57 10.27
N PRO A 78 -7.39 -5.58 10.56
CA PRO A 78 -6.26 -5.92 9.70
C PRO A 78 -6.76 -6.82 8.54
N LEU A 79 -6.17 -6.67 7.36
CA LEU A 79 -6.57 -7.39 6.15
C LEU A 79 -5.39 -8.05 5.44
N ALA A 80 -5.66 -9.19 4.84
CA ALA A 80 -4.82 -9.76 3.80
C ALA A 80 -5.63 -9.83 2.50
N ALA A 81 -5.04 -9.47 1.37
CA ALA A 81 -5.70 -9.52 0.08
C ALA A 81 -4.82 -10.18 -0.98
N ARG A 82 -5.42 -11.03 -1.80
CA ARG A 82 -4.81 -11.54 -3.03
C ARG A 82 -5.39 -10.75 -4.20
N ALA A 83 -4.52 -10.09 -4.96
CA ALA A 83 -4.92 -9.30 -6.13
C ALA A 83 -3.77 -9.24 -7.13
N LYS A 84 -4.09 -9.33 -8.43
CA LYS A 84 -3.14 -9.11 -9.53
C LYS A 84 -1.87 -9.97 -9.45
N GLY A 85 -1.96 -11.20 -8.93
CA GLY A 85 -0.82 -12.11 -8.75
C GLY A 85 -0.06 -11.95 -7.41
N HIS A 86 -0.35 -10.91 -6.63
CA HIS A 86 0.36 -10.57 -5.39
C HIS A 86 -0.51 -10.77 -4.15
N ILE A 87 0.15 -10.72 -2.98
CA ILE A 87 -0.49 -10.72 -1.66
C ILE A 87 -0.20 -9.37 -0.98
N PHE A 88 -1.20 -8.75 -0.39
CA PHE A 88 -1.09 -7.47 0.32
C PHE A 88 -1.54 -7.65 1.77
N VAL A 89 -0.78 -7.13 2.73
CA VAL A 89 -1.09 -7.17 4.17
C VAL A 89 -1.09 -5.73 4.70
N ALA A 90 -2.23 -5.29 5.25
CA ALA A 90 -2.44 -3.87 5.57
C ALA A 90 -3.59 -3.62 6.56
N PRO A 91 -3.69 -2.42 7.17
CA PRO A 91 -4.89 -1.98 7.87
C PRO A 91 -6.07 -1.72 6.91
N ASP A 92 -7.30 -2.00 7.36
CA ASP A 92 -8.55 -1.68 6.68
C ASP A 92 -8.92 -0.20 6.81
N ASN A 93 -8.12 0.67 6.22
CA ASN A 93 -8.32 2.12 6.25
C ASN A 93 -8.36 2.75 4.85
N GLY A 94 -8.32 1.92 3.80
CA GLY A 94 -8.27 2.33 2.40
C GLY A 94 -6.87 2.43 1.80
N VAL A 95 -5.80 2.06 2.52
CA VAL A 95 -4.42 2.08 1.98
C VAL A 95 -4.23 1.16 0.76
N LEU A 96 -5.08 0.14 0.61
CA LEU A 96 -5.06 -0.77 -0.54
C LEU A 96 -6.03 -0.38 -1.67
N SER A 97 -6.63 0.81 -1.63
CA SER A 97 -7.69 1.20 -2.57
C SER A 97 -7.27 1.11 -4.04
N CYS A 98 -6.03 1.50 -4.37
CA CYS A 98 -5.52 1.44 -5.74
C CYS A 98 -5.32 0.00 -6.25
N VAL A 99 -4.70 -0.86 -5.42
CA VAL A 99 -4.37 -2.23 -5.83
C VAL A 99 -5.60 -3.15 -5.88
N LEU A 100 -6.62 -2.87 -5.06
CA LEU A 100 -7.89 -3.60 -5.01
C LEU A 100 -8.96 -3.02 -5.95
N GLN A 101 -8.65 -1.98 -6.72
CA GLN A 101 -9.56 -1.47 -7.73
C GLN A 101 -9.86 -2.54 -8.77
N SER A 102 -11.13 -2.68 -9.16
CA SER A 102 -11.55 -3.63 -10.19
C SER A 102 -10.83 -3.36 -11.50
N ASP A 103 -10.35 -4.43 -12.13
CA ASP A 103 -9.72 -4.43 -13.43
C ASP A 103 -10.42 -5.51 -14.28
N PRO A 104 -11.10 -5.14 -15.38
CA PRO A 104 -11.80 -6.10 -16.25
C PRO A 104 -10.87 -7.18 -16.82
N THR A 105 -9.56 -6.94 -16.84
CA THR A 105 -8.55 -7.85 -17.38
C THR A 105 -7.93 -8.77 -16.32
N ALA A 106 -8.23 -8.56 -15.03
CA ALA A 106 -7.68 -9.33 -13.93
C ALA A 106 -8.77 -10.04 -13.12
N SER A 107 -8.40 -11.13 -12.45
CA SER A 107 -9.28 -11.77 -11.48
C SER A 107 -9.66 -10.81 -10.36
N ALA A 108 -10.92 -10.89 -9.92
CA ALA A 108 -11.40 -10.09 -8.79
C ALA A 108 -10.56 -10.35 -7.53
N PRO A 109 -10.28 -9.31 -6.73
CA PRO A 109 -9.50 -9.47 -5.51
C PRO A 109 -10.21 -10.40 -4.51
N SER A 110 -9.43 -11.22 -3.79
CA SER A 110 -9.89 -11.93 -2.60
C SER A 110 -9.36 -11.23 -1.36
N VAL A 111 -10.24 -10.76 -0.48
CA VAL A 111 -9.87 -10.00 0.72
C VAL A 111 -10.35 -10.75 1.96
N HIS A 112 -9.47 -10.91 2.94
CA HIS A 112 -9.70 -11.66 4.16
C HIS A 112 -9.48 -10.76 5.37
N TRP A 113 -10.40 -10.83 6.34
CA TRP A 113 -10.19 -10.25 7.65
C TRP A 113 -9.18 -11.11 8.40
N ILE A 114 -8.05 -10.51 8.78
CA ILE A 114 -7.04 -11.15 9.61
C ILE A 114 -7.60 -11.23 11.04
N ASN A 115 -8.02 -12.42 11.47
CA ASN A 115 -8.52 -12.66 12.82
C ASN A 115 -8.00 -13.95 13.47
N ASN A 116 -7.21 -14.74 12.74
CA ASN A 116 -6.59 -15.94 13.28
C ASN A 116 -5.41 -15.59 14.20
N ARG A 117 -5.67 -15.56 15.51
CA ARG A 117 -4.68 -15.19 16.53
C ARG A 117 -3.49 -16.14 16.65
N SER A 118 -3.59 -17.37 16.16
CA SER A 118 -2.44 -18.31 16.20
C SER A 118 -1.31 -17.92 15.26
N LEU A 119 -1.57 -16.99 14.33
CA LEU A 119 -0.59 -16.43 13.39
C LEU A 119 -0.02 -15.09 13.86
N PHE A 120 -0.36 -14.62 15.07
CA PHE A 120 0.14 -13.36 15.63
C PHE A 120 1.28 -13.62 16.61
N LEU A 121 1.92 -12.55 17.08
CA LEU A 121 2.72 -12.65 18.31
C LEU A 121 1.81 -12.83 19.53
N ASN A 122 2.35 -13.45 20.59
CA ASN A 122 1.58 -13.73 21.81
C ASN A 122 1.02 -12.48 22.49
N SER A 123 1.72 -11.35 22.39
CA SER A 123 1.33 -10.08 23.01
C SER A 123 1.02 -9.04 21.93
N ILE A 124 -0.23 -8.61 21.85
CA ILE A 124 -0.67 -7.59 20.91
C ILE A 124 -0.71 -6.22 21.61
N SER A 125 0.19 -5.33 21.20
CA SER A 125 0.21 -3.93 21.64
C SER A 125 -0.86 -3.12 20.92
N GLN A 126 -1.46 -2.17 21.62
CA GLN A 126 -2.39 -1.20 21.03
C GLN A 126 -1.71 -0.18 20.11
N THR A 127 -0.39 -0.08 20.14
CA THR A 127 0.37 0.95 19.40
C THR A 127 1.26 0.39 18.31
N PHE A 128 1.42 -0.94 18.21
CA PHE A 128 2.39 -1.51 17.27
C PHE A 128 1.93 -2.80 16.57
N HIS A 129 0.75 -2.76 15.95
CA HIS A 129 0.25 -3.85 15.11
C HIS A 129 1.16 -4.21 13.92
N GLY A 130 2.06 -3.29 13.50
CA GLY A 130 3.15 -3.58 12.56
C GLY A 130 3.97 -4.80 12.97
N ARG A 131 4.46 -4.80 14.22
CA ARG A 131 5.20 -5.90 14.84
C ARG A 131 4.30 -7.10 15.15
N ASP A 132 3.14 -6.85 15.74
CA ASP A 132 2.38 -7.89 16.44
C ASP A 132 1.46 -8.70 15.52
N ILE A 133 1.02 -8.11 14.40
CA ILE A 133 0.02 -8.70 13.49
C ILE A 133 0.54 -8.71 12.05
N PHE A 134 0.95 -7.56 11.50
CA PHE A 134 1.26 -7.46 10.07
C PHE A 134 2.54 -8.20 9.67
N ALA A 135 3.62 -8.00 10.42
CA ALA A 135 4.89 -8.71 10.24
C ALA A 135 4.73 -10.24 10.31
N PRO A 136 4.13 -10.85 11.35
CA PRO A 136 4.02 -12.30 11.43
C PRO A 136 3.08 -12.87 10.37
N ILE A 137 1.95 -12.19 10.05
CA ILE A 137 1.07 -12.62 8.96
C ILE A 137 1.79 -12.64 7.62
N ALA A 138 2.55 -11.59 7.31
CA ALA A 138 3.32 -11.53 6.07
C ALA A 138 4.34 -12.68 5.98
N ALA A 139 5.01 -13.00 7.10
CA ALA A 139 5.96 -14.10 7.16
C ALA A 139 5.31 -15.47 6.95
N HIS A 140 4.14 -15.73 7.56
CA HIS A 140 3.39 -16.97 7.36
C HIS A 140 2.91 -17.12 5.91
N LEU A 141 2.34 -16.06 5.34
CA LEU A 141 1.92 -16.04 3.94
C LEU A 141 3.11 -16.28 3.00
N ALA A 142 4.27 -15.68 3.30
CA ALA A 142 5.49 -15.88 2.53
C ALA A 142 6.08 -17.30 2.63
N ARG A 143 5.66 -18.08 3.62
CA ARG A 143 5.98 -19.51 3.77
C ARG A 143 4.98 -20.43 3.09
N GLY A 144 3.97 -19.89 2.41
CA GLY A 144 2.95 -20.65 1.72
C GLY A 144 1.74 -21.01 2.58
N THR A 145 1.56 -20.41 3.76
CA THR A 145 0.28 -20.51 4.47
C THR A 145 -0.84 -20.01 3.55
N PRO A 146 -1.93 -20.78 3.34
CA PRO A 146 -3.06 -20.34 2.53
C PRO A 146 -3.65 -19.04 3.07
N ILE A 147 -4.04 -18.13 2.19
CA ILE A 147 -4.55 -16.81 2.61
C ILE A 147 -5.87 -16.95 3.38
N GLU A 148 -6.64 -17.99 3.08
CA GLU A 148 -7.89 -18.35 3.74
C GLU A 148 -7.67 -18.70 5.22
N SER A 149 -6.45 -19.13 5.59
CA SER A 149 -6.11 -19.46 6.98
C SER A 149 -5.92 -18.23 7.88
N VAL A 150 -5.81 -17.01 7.31
CA VAL A 150 -5.70 -15.79 8.14
C VAL A 150 -7.03 -15.35 8.75
N GLY A 151 -8.14 -15.81 8.15
CA GLY A 151 -9.50 -15.52 8.60
C GLY A 151 -10.52 -15.43 7.45
N PRO A 152 -11.77 -15.08 7.76
CA PRO A 152 -12.89 -15.15 6.82
C PRO A 152 -12.73 -14.15 5.68
N ARG A 153 -13.23 -14.53 4.50
CA ARG A 153 -13.34 -13.62 3.36
C ARG A 153 -14.34 -12.51 3.68
N ILE A 154 -14.02 -11.28 3.29
CA ILE A 154 -14.88 -10.11 3.43
C ILE A 154 -15.03 -9.36 2.10
N VAL A 155 -16.08 -8.54 2.02
CA VAL A 155 -16.38 -7.72 0.82
C VAL A 155 -16.61 -6.24 1.16
N ASP A 156 -16.79 -5.92 2.44
CA ASP A 156 -17.11 -4.63 3.01
C ASP A 156 -15.85 -3.88 3.51
N PHE A 157 -14.72 -4.05 2.83
CA PHE A 157 -13.47 -3.36 3.16
C PHE A 157 -13.51 -1.88 2.71
N VAL A 158 -12.76 -1.04 3.42
CA VAL A 158 -12.73 0.41 3.17
C VAL A 158 -12.09 0.70 1.82
N LYS A 159 -12.83 1.43 0.99
CA LYS A 159 -12.35 1.97 -0.30
C LYS A 159 -12.37 3.48 -0.24
N LYS A 160 -11.20 4.11 -0.34
CA LYS A 160 -11.09 5.56 -0.49
C LYS A 160 -11.17 5.91 -1.96
N ALA A 161 -12.03 6.86 -2.30
CA ALA A 161 -12.07 7.43 -3.63
C ALA A 161 -10.75 8.17 -3.87
N LEU A 162 -10.03 7.77 -4.91
CA LEU A 162 -8.89 8.55 -5.38
C LEU A 162 -9.43 9.86 -5.96
N PRO A 163 -8.76 10.99 -5.72
CA PRO A 163 -9.17 12.23 -6.35
C PRO A 163 -9.14 12.04 -7.86
N THR A 164 -10.26 12.33 -8.52
CA THR A 164 -10.37 12.30 -9.98
C THR A 164 -10.17 13.71 -10.52
N PRO A 165 -9.51 13.87 -11.68
CA PRO A 165 -9.48 15.14 -12.36
C PRO A 165 -10.89 15.63 -12.68
N ARG A 166 -11.16 16.91 -12.47
CA ARG A 166 -12.49 17.51 -12.68
C ARG A 166 -12.45 18.54 -13.80
N PRO A 167 -13.42 18.53 -14.72
CA PRO A 167 -13.54 19.61 -15.70
C PRO A 167 -13.90 20.91 -14.99
N GLN A 168 -13.27 22.01 -15.41
CA GLN A 168 -13.57 23.36 -14.98
C GLN A 168 -13.47 24.28 -16.19
N GLY A 169 -14.62 24.54 -16.84
CA GLY A 169 -14.66 25.30 -18.10
C GLY A 169 -13.90 24.57 -19.21
N ASP A 170 -12.92 25.26 -19.80
CA ASP A 170 -12.03 24.76 -20.85
C ASP A 170 -10.84 23.95 -20.32
N ARG A 171 -10.75 23.74 -18.99
CA ARG A 171 -9.61 23.11 -18.33
C ARG A 171 -10.00 21.84 -17.61
N LEU A 172 -9.00 21.00 -17.38
CA LEU A 172 -9.08 19.87 -16.47
C LEU A 172 -8.21 20.16 -15.24
N VAL A 173 -8.82 20.11 -14.07
CA VAL A 173 -8.14 20.34 -12.79
C VAL A 173 -7.79 19.01 -12.15
N GLY A 174 -6.49 18.76 -12.03
CA GLY A 174 -5.94 17.63 -11.29
C GLY A 174 -5.55 17.99 -9.85
N THR A 175 -5.14 16.98 -9.10
CA THR A 175 -4.61 17.09 -7.75
C THR A 175 -3.16 16.62 -7.75
N VAL A 176 -2.28 17.37 -7.09
CA VAL A 176 -0.92 16.90 -6.77
C VAL A 176 -1.06 15.82 -5.72
N LEU A 177 -0.64 14.61 -6.07
CA LEU A 177 -0.69 13.44 -5.21
C LEU A 177 0.57 13.33 -4.35
N ARG A 178 1.72 13.68 -4.95
CA ARG A 178 3.02 13.57 -4.29
C ARG A 178 4.03 14.48 -4.97
N VAL A 179 4.98 14.99 -4.19
CA VAL A 179 6.23 15.56 -4.71
C VAL A 179 7.35 14.64 -4.25
N ASP A 180 8.12 14.10 -5.19
CA ASP A 180 9.23 13.20 -4.83
C ASP A 180 10.48 13.97 -4.40
N LYS A 181 11.51 13.22 -3.96
CA LYS A 181 12.77 13.79 -3.47
C LYS A 181 13.57 14.56 -4.54
N PHE A 182 13.30 14.35 -5.82
CA PHE A 182 13.94 15.04 -6.92
C PHE A 182 13.16 16.31 -7.35
N GLY A 183 12.02 16.56 -6.71
CA GLY A 183 11.12 17.66 -7.05
C GLY A 183 10.12 17.32 -8.16
N ASN A 184 10.01 16.05 -8.57
CA ASN A 184 8.99 15.66 -9.54
C ASN A 184 7.61 15.74 -8.90
N ILE A 185 6.64 16.24 -9.67
CA ILE A 185 5.26 16.40 -9.23
C ILE A 185 4.43 15.29 -9.84
N VAL A 186 3.97 14.37 -8.99
CA VAL A 186 3.04 13.30 -9.37
C VAL A 186 1.62 13.83 -9.19
N THR A 187 0.81 13.74 -10.24
CA THR A 187 -0.60 14.16 -10.23
C THR A 187 -1.53 13.00 -10.58
N ASN A 188 -2.82 13.18 -10.37
CA ASN A 188 -3.86 12.26 -10.86
C ASN A 188 -4.20 12.46 -12.36
N LEU A 189 -3.47 13.32 -13.09
CA LEU A 189 -3.62 13.50 -14.53
C LEU A 189 -2.88 12.38 -15.28
N ARG A 190 -3.62 11.59 -16.04
CA ARG A 190 -3.09 10.52 -16.89
C ARG A 190 -2.83 11.03 -18.30
N ARG A 191 -2.01 10.29 -19.07
CA ARG A 191 -1.64 10.68 -20.44
C ARG A 191 -2.86 10.86 -21.36
N ASN A 192 -3.88 10.04 -21.20
CA ASN A 192 -5.13 10.13 -21.97
C ASN A 192 -5.96 11.38 -21.64
N HIS A 193 -5.68 12.08 -20.53
CA HIS A 193 -6.30 13.38 -20.22
C HIS A 193 -5.60 14.55 -20.92
N LEU A 194 -4.42 14.32 -21.51
CA LEU A 194 -3.57 15.39 -22.06
C LEU A 194 -3.58 15.36 -23.60
N SER A 195 -3.89 16.50 -24.20
CA SER A 195 -3.77 16.70 -25.65
C SER A 195 -2.29 16.81 -26.08
N ARG A 196 -2.00 16.73 -27.38
CA ARG A 196 -0.61 16.82 -27.90
C ARG A 196 0.10 18.14 -27.54
N GLY A 197 -0.64 19.23 -27.31
CA GLY A 197 -0.11 20.56 -26.95
C GLY A 197 -0.51 21.03 -25.55
N PHE A 198 -0.59 20.11 -24.59
CA PHE A 198 -1.05 20.43 -23.24
C PHE A 198 -0.15 21.45 -22.51
N SER A 199 -0.74 22.19 -21.57
CA SER A 199 -0.03 23.02 -20.59
C SER A 199 -0.65 22.78 -19.21
N ILE A 200 0.16 22.36 -18.25
CA ILE A 200 -0.24 22.23 -16.84
C ILE A 200 0.23 23.48 -16.10
N ARG A 201 -0.71 24.18 -15.46
CA ARG A 201 -0.39 25.34 -14.61
C ARG A 201 -0.34 24.93 -13.14
N LEU A 202 0.75 25.23 -12.45
CA LEU A 202 0.91 24.96 -11.02
C LEU A 202 1.60 26.14 -10.33
N ARG A 203 0.90 26.82 -9.40
CA ARG A 203 1.41 27.99 -8.66
C ARG A 203 2.16 29.02 -9.54
N GLY A 204 1.62 29.30 -10.73
CA GLY A 204 2.18 30.26 -11.68
C GLY A 204 3.22 29.67 -12.67
N LEU A 205 3.70 28.45 -12.44
CA LEU A 205 4.55 27.73 -13.39
C LEU A 205 3.71 27.08 -14.49
N SER A 206 4.26 27.04 -15.71
CA SER A 206 3.67 26.32 -16.85
C SER A 206 4.55 25.14 -17.23
N ILE A 207 4.00 23.93 -17.16
CA ILE A 207 4.68 22.68 -17.45
C ILE A 207 4.10 22.12 -18.75
N THR A 208 4.95 21.92 -19.75
CA THR A 208 4.58 21.41 -21.09
C THR A 208 5.26 20.09 -21.44
N ARG A 209 6.05 19.53 -20.53
CA ARG A 209 6.75 18.25 -20.69
C ARG A 209 6.41 17.33 -19.53
N LEU A 210 6.25 16.03 -19.83
CA LEU A 210 6.13 14.98 -18.82
C LEU A 210 7.52 14.40 -18.58
N CYS A 211 7.79 13.95 -17.36
CA CYS A 211 8.93 13.07 -17.12
C CYS A 211 8.70 11.78 -17.91
N SER A 212 9.66 11.43 -18.78
CA SER A 212 9.69 10.21 -19.58
C SER A 212 10.21 9.04 -18.78
#